data_AF-A0A895A200-F1
#
_entry.id   AF-A0A895A200-F1
#
_cell.length_a   1.000
_cell.length_b   1.000
_cell.length_c   1.000
_cell.angle_alpha   90.00
_cell.angle_beta   90.00
_cell.angle_gamma   90.00
#
_symmetry.space_group_name_H-M   'P 1'
#
loop_
_entity.id
_entity.type
_entity.pdbx_description
1 polymer ?
#
loop_
_entity_poly.entity_id
_entity_poly.type
_entity_poly.pdbx_seq_one_letter_code
_entity_poly.pdbx_strand_id
1 'polypeptide(L)'
;MMGILEVLDPPKAVLPLIALIGLVPVVARYRTESRWFVVGYGLLAVATLATNLENIVLGDVLNGTEHALGLMGSGIAFLVAGYYRRQTILDPQSDDAATGDAAPAAEGDDQ
;
A
#
# COMPACT_ATOMS: atom_id res chain seq x y z
N MET A 1 -19.12 -32.87 20.00
CA MET A 1 -18.08 -31.82 20.12
C MET A 1 -17.28 -31.71 18.81
N MET A 2 -17.96 -31.42 17.69
CA MET A 2 -17.33 -31.43 16.35
C MET A 2 -17.77 -30.24 15.46
N GLY A 3 -18.56 -29.29 16.00
CA GLY A 3 -19.03 -28.12 15.24
C GLY A 3 -18.15 -26.86 15.39
N ILE A 4 -17.31 -26.78 16.44
CA ILE A 4 -16.45 -25.60 16.68
C ILE A 4 -15.14 -25.72 15.86
N LEU A 5 -14.73 -26.94 15.52
CA LEU A 5 -13.49 -27.19 14.77
C LEU A 5 -13.66 -27.05 13.24
N GLU A 6 -14.88 -27.23 12.72
CA GLU A 6 -15.19 -27.06 11.29
C GLU A 6 -15.30 -25.59 10.89
N VAL A 7 -15.72 -24.72 11.81
CA VAL A 7 -15.58 -23.26 11.72
C VAL A 7 -14.11 -22.81 11.80
N LEU A 8 -13.25 -23.64 12.40
CA LEU A 8 -11.80 -23.43 12.49
C LEU A 8 -11.04 -24.08 11.34
N ASP A 9 -11.63 -24.12 10.13
CA ASP A 9 -10.86 -24.38 8.92
C ASP A 9 -9.75 -23.31 8.85
N PRO A 10 -8.48 -23.62 9.14
CA PRO A 10 -7.49 -22.64 9.56
C PRO A 10 -7.37 -21.44 8.62
N PRO A 11 -7.45 -21.59 7.29
CA PRO A 11 -7.41 -20.45 6.36
C PRO A 11 -8.58 -19.47 6.52
N LYS A 12 -9.81 -19.96 6.79
CA LYS A 12 -11.04 -19.15 6.75
C LYS A 12 -11.13 -18.12 7.87
N ALA A 13 -10.57 -18.44 9.04
CA ALA A 13 -10.57 -17.54 10.20
C ALA A 13 -9.25 -16.78 10.37
N VAL A 14 -8.11 -17.40 10.04
CA VAL A 14 -6.79 -16.82 10.33
C VAL A 14 -6.40 -15.74 9.32
N LEU A 15 -6.72 -15.91 8.02
CA LEU A 15 -6.33 -14.95 6.99
C LEU A 15 -6.98 -13.56 7.17
N PRO A 16 -8.29 -13.44 7.46
CA PRO A 16 -8.90 -12.14 7.75
C PRO A 16 -8.29 -11.47 8.99
N LEU A 17 -7.98 -12.26 10.03
CA LEU A 17 -7.38 -11.74 11.26
C LEU A 17 -5.98 -11.19 11.00
N ILE A 18 -5.15 -11.91 10.25
CA ILE A 18 -3.80 -11.45 9.85
C ILE A 18 -3.91 -10.18 9.00
N ALA A 19 -4.85 -10.13 8.05
CA ALA A 19 -5.06 -8.95 7.22
C ALA A 19 -5.47 -7.72 8.04
N LEU A 20 -6.33 -7.90 9.05
CA LEU A 20 -6.71 -6.82 9.98
C LEU A 20 -5.55 -6.37 10.86
N ILE A 21 -4.79 -7.30 11.44
CA ILE A 21 -3.63 -6.98 12.28
C ILE A 21 -2.57 -6.24 11.45
N GLY A 22 -2.31 -6.69 10.23
CA GLY A 22 -1.36 -6.04 9.33
C GLY A 22 -1.83 -4.70 8.77
N LEU A 23 -3.14 -4.41 8.78
CA LEU A 23 -3.67 -3.10 8.41
C LEU A 23 -3.24 -2.00 9.40
N VAL A 24 -3.10 -2.35 10.68
CA VAL A 24 -2.72 -1.42 11.75
C VAL A 24 -1.41 -0.68 11.46
N PRO A 25 -0.26 -1.36 11.23
CA PRO A 25 0.98 -0.66 10.91
C PRO A 25 0.93 0.08 9.58
N VAL A 26 0.16 -0.40 8.59
CA VAL A 26 0.02 0.24 7.28
C VAL A 26 -0.68 1.60 7.41
N VAL A 27 -1.78 1.66 8.16
CA VAL A 27 -2.50 2.91 8.43
C VAL A 27 -1.69 3.80 9.38
N ALA A 28 -1.09 3.24 10.43
CA ALA A 28 -0.28 3.99 11.40
C ALA A 28 0.97 4.65 10.77
N ARG A 29 1.48 4.09 9.65
CA ARG A 29 2.61 4.63 8.90
C ARG A 29 2.19 5.34 7.60
N TYR A 30 0.92 5.75 7.49
CA TYR A 30 0.45 6.51 6.34
C TYR A 30 1.28 7.78 6.12
N ARG A 31 1.81 7.93 4.90
CA ARG A 31 2.38 9.18 4.39
C ARG A 31 1.77 9.50 3.04
N THR A 32 1.75 10.78 2.68
CA THR A 32 1.22 11.23 1.39
C THR A 32 1.92 10.53 0.22
N GLU A 33 3.22 10.31 0.33
CA GLU A 33 4.05 9.58 -0.66
C GLU A 33 3.70 8.08 -0.78
N SER A 34 3.12 7.46 0.25
CA SER A 34 2.78 6.04 0.29
C SER A 34 1.28 5.76 0.15
N ARG A 35 0.49 6.76 -0.27
CA ARG A 35 -0.98 6.65 -0.44
C ARG A 35 -1.40 5.42 -1.25
N TRP A 36 -0.77 5.18 -2.39
CA TRP A 36 -1.09 4.05 -3.27
C TRP A 36 -0.77 2.69 -2.64
N PHE A 37 0.26 2.62 -1.81
CA PHE A 37 0.59 1.40 -1.06
C PHE A 37 -0.51 1.09 -0.03
N VAL A 38 -0.99 2.11 0.68
CA VAL A 38 -2.08 1.95 1.65
C VAL A 38 -3.38 1.56 0.96
N VAL A 39 -3.68 2.12 -0.21
CA VAL A 39 -4.84 1.72 -1.02
C VAL A 39 -4.73 0.25 -1.45
N GLY A 40 -3.57 -0.17 -1.96
CA GLY A 40 -3.35 -1.56 -2.37
C GLY A 40 -3.52 -2.54 -1.21
N TYR A 41 -2.96 -2.22 -0.04
CA TYR A 41 -3.13 -3.04 1.16
C TYR A 41 -4.58 -3.05 1.66
N GLY A 42 -5.26 -1.90 1.63
CA GLY A 42 -6.67 -1.80 1.97
C GLY A 42 -7.55 -2.69 1.08
N LEU A 43 -7.30 -2.70 -0.24
CA LEU A 43 -7.99 -3.59 -1.19
C LEU A 43 -7.77 -5.06 -0.86
N LEU A 44 -6.53 -5.46 -0.49
CA LEU A 44 -6.27 -6.84 -0.04
C LEU A 44 -7.05 -7.19 1.22
N ALA A 45 -7.06 -6.30 2.21
CA ALA A 45 -7.78 -6.53 3.46
C ALA A 45 -9.29 -6.67 3.21
N VAL A 46 -9.88 -5.75 2.43
CA VAL A 46 -11.30 -5.79 2.06
C VAL A 46 -11.65 -7.05 1.27
N ALA A 47 -10.85 -7.41 0.27
CA ALA A 47 -11.07 -8.62 -0.51
C ALA A 47 -11.02 -9.89 0.35
N THR A 48 -10.02 -9.98 1.24
CA THR A 48 -9.88 -11.09 2.18
C THR A 48 -11.08 -11.14 3.12
N LEU A 49 -11.50 -10.01 3.69
CA LEU A 49 -12.66 -9.95 4.58
C LEU A 49 -13.95 -10.35 3.85
N ALA A 50 -14.24 -9.74 2.70
CA ALA A 50 -15.45 -10.00 1.92
C ALA A 50 -15.55 -11.49 1.54
N THR A 51 -14.49 -12.04 0.95
CA THR A 51 -14.46 -13.44 0.50
C THR A 51 -14.63 -14.43 1.64
N ASN A 52 -14.00 -14.16 2.80
CA ASN A 52 -14.09 -15.06 3.96
C ASN A 52 -15.42 -14.91 4.70
N LEU A 53 -16.00 -13.71 4.77
CA LEU A 53 -17.34 -13.48 5.32
C LEU A 53 -18.41 -14.10 4.44
N GLU A 54 -18.30 -13.97 3.11
CA GLU A 54 -19.17 -14.63 2.15
C GLU A 54 -19.12 -16.15 2.32
N ASN A 55 -17.91 -16.73 2.40
CA ASN A 55 -17.71 -18.15 2.68
C ASN A 55 -18.42 -18.65 3.93
N ILE A 56 -18.54 -17.81 4.96
CA ILE A 56 -19.23 -18.15 6.22
C ILE A 56 -20.76 -18.02 6.08
N VAL A 57 -21.26 -17.06 5.29
CA VAL A 57 -22.69 -16.67 5.27
C VAL A 57 -23.44 -17.23 4.05
N LEU A 58 -22.83 -17.20 2.87
CA LEU A 58 -23.44 -17.59 1.59
C LEU A 58 -22.70 -18.74 0.87
N GLY A 59 -21.52 -19.14 1.33
CA GLY A 59 -20.67 -20.13 0.65
C GLY A 59 -19.80 -19.48 -0.44
N ASP A 60 -19.81 -20.02 -1.66
CA ASP A 60 -18.84 -19.68 -2.72
C ASP A 60 -19.46 -18.95 -3.94
N VAL A 61 -20.52 -18.15 -3.75
CA VAL A 61 -21.30 -17.59 -4.88
C VAL A 61 -20.52 -16.49 -5.62
N LEU A 62 -19.79 -15.64 -4.90
CA LEU A 62 -19.06 -14.47 -5.40
C LEU A 62 -17.53 -14.59 -5.24
N ASN A 63 -17.07 -15.61 -4.51
CA ASN A 63 -15.67 -15.88 -4.17
C ASN A 63 -14.70 -15.59 -5.33
N GLY A 64 -14.93 -16.17 -6.52
CA GLY A 64 -14.04 -15.97 -7.67
C GLY A 64 -13.97 -14.52 -8.18
N THR A 65 -15.09 -13.81 -8.20
CA THR A 65 -15.16 -12.41 -8.67
C THR A 65 -14.56 -11.45 -7.66
N GLU A 66 -14.84 -11.65 -6.38
CA GLU A 66 -14.29 -10.84 -5.28
C GLU A 66 -12.78 -11.02 -5.17
N HIS A 67 -12.31 -12.26 -5.29
CA HIS A 67 -10.88 -12.55 -5.27
C HIS A 67 -10.17 -11.94 -6.48
N ALA A 68 -10.74 -12.06 -7.67
CA ALA A 68 -10.16 -11.47 -8.88
C ALA A 68 -10.10 -9.94 -8.80
N LEU A 69 -11.18 -9.27 -8.40
CA LEU A 69 -11.22 -7.80 -8.29
C LEU A 69 -10.32 -7.28 -7.17
N GLY A 70 -10.35 -7.96 -6.02
CA GLY A 70 -9.54 -7.64 -4.86
C GLY A 70 -8.03 -7.77 -5.13
N LEU A 71 -7.62 -8.93 -5.64
CA LEU A 71 -6.21 -9.17 -5.96
C LEU A 71 -5.75 -8.32 -7.14
N MET A 72 -6.50 -8.27 -8.24
CA MET A 72 -6.11 -7.48 -9.42
C MET A 72 -6.07 -5.99 -9.09
N GLY A 73 -7.07 -5.47 -8.38
CA GLY A 73 -7.12 -4.08 -7.93
C GLY A 73 -5.94 -3.73 -7.02
N SER A 74 -5.61 -4.61 -6.07
CA SER A 74 -4.44 -4.41 -5.20
C SER A 74 -3.13 -4.45 -5.98
N GLY A 75 -2.98 -5.37 -6.93
CA GLY A 75 -1.81 -5.47 -7.80
C GLY A 75 -1.59 -4.20 -8.63
N ILE A 76 -2.68 -3.66 -9.21
CA ILE A 76 -2.64 -2.38 -9.92
C ILE A 76 -2.22 -1.24 -8.98
N ALA A 77 -2.80 -1.17 -7.78
CA ALA A 77 -2.44 -0.14 -6.81
C ALA A 77 -0.96 -0.22 -6.38
N PHE A 78 -0.42 -1.43 -6.20
CA PHE A 78 1.01 -1.61 -5.88
C PHE A 78 1.92 -1.27 -7.06
N LEU A 79 1.52 -1.60 -8.29
CA LEU A 79 2.25 -1.17 -9.49
C LEU A 79 2.33 0.36 -9.58
N VAL A 80 1.19 1.04 -9.36
CA VAL A 80 1.12 2.50 -9.33
C VAL A 80 1.98 3.07 -8.20
N ALA A 81 1.95 2.46 -7.01
CA ALA A 81 2.80 2.87 -5.88
C ALA A 81 4.29 2.76 -6.23
N GLY A 82 4.71 1.65 -6.83
CA GLY A 82 6.09 1.45 -7.27
C GLY A 82 6.52 2.44 -8.37
N TYR A 83 5.62 2.74 -9.30
CA TYR A 83 5.87 3.70 -10.37
C TYR A 83 6.10 5.12 -9.83
N TYR A 84 5.22 5.62 -8.95
CA TYR A 84 5.40 6.94 -8.34
C TYR A 84 6.66 7.00 -7.46
N ARG A 85 6.90 5.95 -6.65
CA ARG A 85 8.11 5.88 -5.83
C ARG A 85 9.37 5.93 -6.68
N ARG A 86 9.38 5.28 -7.84
CA ARG A 86 10.48 5.34 -8.80
C ARG A 86 10.70 6.76 -9.33
N GLN A 87 9.63 7.48 -9.69
CA GLN A 87 9.76 8.87 -10.15
C GLN A 87 10.37 9.77 -9.08
N THR A 88 9.90 9.68 -7.82
CA THR A 88 10.43 10.51 -6.72
C THR A 88 11.91 10.24 -6.43
N ILE A 89 12.40 9.00 -6.60
CA ILE A 89 13.83 8.68 -6.41
C ILE A 89 14.68 9.18 -7.59
N LEU A 90 14.12 9.17 -8.81
CA LEU A 90 14.82 9.53 -10.04
C LEU A 90 14.81 11.02 -10.36
N ASP A 91 14.13 11.84 -9.56
CA ASP A 91 14.09 13.29 -9.71
C ASP A 91 14.91 14.04 -8.63
N PRO A 92 16.25 13.90 -8.60
CA PRO A 92 17.11 14.64 -7.69
C PRO A 92 17.46 16.06 -8.17
N GLN A 93 16.77 16.62 -9.18
CA GLN A 93 17.27 17.77 -9.94
C GLN A 93 16.74 19.17 -9.56
N SER A 94 16.14 19.35 -8.39
CA SER A 94 15.67 20.68 -7.94
C SER A 94 16.48 21.32 -6.80
N ASP A 95 17.50 20.64 -6.23
CA ASP A 95 18.27 21.19 -5.10
C ASP A 95 19.61 21.85 -5.51
N ASP A 96 20.12 21.62 -6.73
CA ASP A 96 21.40 22.21 -7.19
C ASP A 96 21.27 23.59 -7.87
N ALA A 97 20.05 24.06 -8.15
CA ALA A 97 19.85 25.35 -8.85
C ALA A 97 19.81 26.58 -7.93
N ALA A 98 19.88 26.41 -6.61
CA ALA A 98 19.78 27.51 -5.63
C ALA A 98 21.12 27.96 -5.00
N THR A 99 22.24 27.30 -5.32
CA THR A 99 23.57 27.61 -4.71
C THR A 99 24.59 28.18 -5.71
N GLY A 100 24.16 28.59 -6.91
CA GLY A 100 25.02 29.22 -7.89
C GLY A 100 24.52 30.61 -8.27
N ASP A 101 24.92 31.64 -7.51
CA ASP A 101 25.55 32.87 -8.02
C ASP A 101 25.56 33.97 -6.94
N ALA A 102 26.63 33.98 -6.14
CA ALA A 102 27.12 35.18 -5.48
C ALA A 102 28.64 35.03 -5.36
N ALA A 103 29.33 35.05 -6.50
CA ALA A 103 30.74 35.36 -6.50
C ALA A 103 30.88 36.82 -6.00
N PRO A 104 31.61 37.10 -4.89
CA PRO A 104 31.95 38.48 -4.61
C PRO A 104 32.92 38.93 -5.71
N ALA A 105 32.49 39.98 -6.42
CA ALA A 105 33.26 40.66 -7.43
C ALA A 105 34.67 40.97 -6.90
N ALA A 106 35.66 40.72 -7.75
CA ALA A 106 37.00 41.23 -7.56
C ALA A 106 36.93 42.76 -7.45
N GLU A 107 37.25 43.29 -6.28
CA GLU A 107 37.54 44.71 -6.10
C GLU A 107 39.04 44.80 -5.86
N GLY A 108 39.78 45.05 -6.94
CA GLY A 108 41.08 45.69 -6.85
C GLY A 108 40.85 47.17 -6.67
N ASP A 109 41.47 47.78 -5.67
CA ASP A 109 42.46 48.84 -5.86
C ASP A 109 42.81 49.52 -4.52
N ASP A 110 44.07 49.96 -4.50
CA ASP A 110 44.62 51.10 -3.76
C ASP A 110 45.07 50.99 -2.28
N GLN A 111 46.42 50.96 -2.18
CA GLN A 111 47.35 51.52 -1.17
C GLN A 111 48.05 50.56 -0.20
#